data_AF-A0A353DM59-F1
#
_entry.id   AF-A0A353DM59-F1
#
_cell.length_a   1.000
_cell.length_b   1.000
_cell.length_c   1.000
_cell.angle_alpha   90.00
_cell.angle_beta   90.00
_cell.angle_gamma   90.00
#
_symmetry.space_group_name_H-M   'P 1'
#
loop_
_entity.id
_entity.type
_entity.pdbx_description
1 polymer ?
#
loop_
_entity_poly.entity_id
_entity_poly.type
_entity_poly.pdbx_seq_one_letter_code
_entity_poly.pdbx_strand_id
1 'polypeptide(L)'
;MAKKSSPKQKLNHAQKAYLSRIKNLVSSSSSFQSLLLQVREQGKNYVRQTERLESKKFDGKFVDELEKGFNAIDQIIINPRTFIKESPELVEAGLAKKINAQSITHLASHTQFVHSVDEKGNVTPEKILTIHAEV
;
A
#
# COMPACT_ATOMS: atom_id res chain seq x y z
N MET A 1 19.21 -28.73 5.68
CA MET A 1 18.65 -27.79 4.68
C MET A 1 18.43 -28.52 3.36
N ALA A 2 17.18 -28.86 3.00
CA ALA A 2 16.90 -29.62 1.78
C ALA A 2 16.87 -28.68 0.56
N LYS A 3 17.76 -28.90 -0.42
CA LYS A 3 17.74 -28.21 -1.72
C LYS A 3 16.39 -28.47 -2.40
N LYS A 4 15.50 -27.46 -2.42
CA LYS A 4 14.26 -27.49 -3.21
C LYS A 4 14.64 -27.68 -4.68
N SER A 5 14.39 -28.86 -5.24
CA SER A 5 14.63 -29.15 -6.66
C SER A 5 13.82 -28.22 -7.55
N SER A 6 14.45 -27.74 -8.64
CA SER A 6 13.84 -26.76 -9.53
C SER A 6 12.55 -27.29 -10.18
N PRO A 7 11.57 -26.43 -10.50
CA PRO A 7 10.27 -26.86 -11.06
C PRO A 7 10.41 -27.75 -12.30
N LYS A 8 11.38 -27.45 -13.17
CA LYS A 8 11.69 -28.24 -14.37
C LYS A 8 12.19 -29.65 -14.04
N GLN A 9 13.02 -29.80 -13.00
CA GLN A 9 13.53 -31.11 -12.58
C GLN A 9 12.43 -31.99 -11.99
N LYS A 10 11.50 -31.41 -11.22
CA LYS A 10 10.33 -32.14 -10.68
C LYS A 10 9.41 -32.62 -11.80
N LEU A 11 9.16 -31.77 -12.80
CA LEU A 11 8.30 -32.08 -13.94
C LEU A 11 8.89 -33.22 -14.79
N ASN A 12 10.20 -33.17 -15.06
CA ASN A 12 10.91 -34.22 -15.77
C ASN A 12 10.90 -35.56 -15.00
N HIS A 13 11.01 -35.53 -13.67
CA HIS A 13 10.92 -36.74 -12.86
C HIS A 13 9.51 -37.35 -12.89
N ALA A 14 8.48 -36.52 -12.75
CA ALA A 14 7.08 -36.96 -12.84
C ALA A 14 6.76 -37.55 -14.22
N GLN A 15 7.25 -36.93 -15.30
CA GLN A 15 7.08 -37.45 -16.65
C GLN A 15 7.73 -38.83 -16.81
N LYS A 16 8.96 -39.02 -16.32
CA LYS A 16 9.65 -40.31 -16.38
C LYS A 16 8.91 -41.40 -15.58
N ALA A 17 8.41 -41.08 -14.40
CA ALA A 17 7.64 -42.00 -13.57
C ALA A 17 6.28 -42.37 -14.20
N TYR A 18 5.64 -41.43 -14.89
CA TYR A 18 4.40 -41.69 -15.62
C TYR A 18 4.64 -42.61 -16.83
N LEU A 19 5.67 -42.33 -17.63
CA LEU A 19 6.02 -43.15 -18.80
C LEU A 19 6.43 -44.57 -18.42
N SER A 20 7.13 -44.77 -17.30
CA SER A 20 7.48 -46.11 -16.83
C SER A 20 6.25 -46.92 -16.43
N ARG A 21 5.26 -46.28 -15.78
CA ARG A 21 3.98 -46.92 -15.44
C ARG A 21 3.18 -47.31 -16.67
N ILE A 22 3.08 -46.43 -17.67
CA ILE A 22 2.41 -46.76 -18.93
C ILE A 22 3.12 -47.94 -19.61
N LYS A 23 4.45 -47.91 -19.67
CA LYS A 23 5.24 -49.00 -20.26
C LYS A 23 4.94 -50.33 -19.58
N ASN A 24 4.88 -50.34 -18.25
CA ASN A 24 4.53 -51.51 -17.47
C ASN A 24 3.09 -51.97 -17.77
N LEU A 25 2.13 -51.05 -17.86
CA LEU A 25 0.73 -51.35 -18.19
C LEU A 25 0.57 -51.96 -19.58
N VAL A 26 1.30 -51.45 -20.57
CA VAL A 26 1.32 -51.98 -21.93
C VAL A 26 1.87 -53.40 -21.95
N SER A 27 2.90 -53.68 -21.15
CA SER A 27 3.49 -55.03 -21.08
C SER A 27 2.68 -56.01 -20.23
N SER A 28 1.93 -55.54 -19.22
CA SER A 28 1.26 -56.41 -18.26
C SER A 28 -0.20 -56.73 -18.61
N SER A 29 -0.86 -55.88 -19.42
CA SER A 29 -2.27 -56.03 -19.75
C SER A 29 -2.49 -56.17 -21.26
N SER A 30 -2.82 -57.39 -21.69
CA SER A 30 -3.17 -57.70 -23.08
C SER A 30 -4.37 -56.88 -23.57
N SER A 31 -5.38 -56.69 -22.71
CA SER A 31 -6.57 -55.87 -23.01
C SER A 31 -6.25 -54.39 -23.23
N PHE A 32 -5.26 -53.85 -22.51
CA PHE A 32 -4.83 -52.45 -22.71
C PHE A 32 -4.05 -52.30 -24.02
N GLN A 33 -3.21 -53.28 -24.35
CA GLN A 33 -2.45 -53.31 -25.59
C GLN A 33 -3.37 -53.37 -26.81
N SER A 34 -4.40 -54.23 -26.79
CA SER A 34 -5.36 -54.35 -27.90
C SER A 34 -6.16 -53.05 -28.11
N LEU A 35 -6.63 -52.43 -27.04
CA LEU A 35 -7.30 -51.13 -27.08
C LEU A 35 -6.39 -50.07 -27.70
N LEU A 36 -5.12 -50.00 -27.29
CA LEU A 36 -4.16 -49.03 -27.81
C LEU A 36 -3.89 -49.21 -29.31
N LEU A 37 -3.81 -50.46 -29.78
CA LEU A 37 -3.67 -50.77 -31.21
C LEU A 37 -4.92 -50.37 -31.98
N GLN A 38 -6.11 -50.65 -31.46
CA GLN A 38 -7.37 -50.25 -32.07
C GLN A 38 -7.51 -48.72 -32.17
N VAL A 39 -7.16 -47.98 -31.11
CA VAL A 39 -7.16 -46.51 -31.09
C VAL A 39 -6.12 -45.94 -32.07
N ARG A 40 -4.99 -46.63 -32.26
CA ARG A 40 -3.97 -46.27 -33.26
C ARG A 40 -4.50 -46.47 -34.68
N GLU A 41 -5.14 -47.60 -34.96
CA GLU A 41 -5.67 -47.96 -36.28
C GLU A 41 -6.87 -47.09 -36.69
N GLN A 42 -7.73 -46.69 -35.74
CA GLN A 42 -8.89 -45.84 -36.00
C GLN A 42 -8.54 -44.35 -36.23
N GLY A 43 -7.26 -43.98 -36.16
CA GLY A 43 -6.64 -42.94 -37.00
C GLY A 43 -7.05 -41.47 -36.80
N LYS A 44 -7.95 -41.11 -35.88
CA LYS A 44 -8.34 -39.71 -35.64
C LYS A 44 -8.21 -39.31 -34.18
N ASN A 45 -6.98 -39.38 -33.65
CA ASN A 45 -6.66 -38.90 -32.31
C ASN A 45 -6.14 -37.46 -32.40
N TYR A 46 -6.95 -36.49 -31.98
CA TYR A 46 -6.56 -35.08 -31.96
C TYR A 46 -6.06 -34.70 -30.56
N VAL A 47 -4.78 -34.35 -30.45
CA VAL A 47 -4.21 -33.76 -29.22
C VAL A 47 -4.25 -32.24 -29.37
N ARG A 48 -5.10 -31.58 -28.59
CA ARG A 48 -5.15 -30.11 -28.53
C ARG A 48 -4.34 -29.64 -27.32
N GLN A 49 -3.16 -29.09 -27.57
CA GLN A 49 -2.39 -28.35 -26.57
C GLN A 49 -2.59 -26.85 -26.83
N THR A 50 -3.24 -26.17 -25.91
CA THR A 50 -3.43 -24.71 -25.98
C THR A 50 -2.46 -24.06 -25.00
N GLU A 51 -1.44 -23.39 -25.51
CA GLU A 51 -0.57 -22.54 -24.70
C GLU A 51 -1.03 -21.09 -24.80
N ARG A 52 -1.27 -20.46 -23.65
CA ARG A 52 -1.65 -19.04 -23.56
C ARG A 52 -0.48 -18.26 -22.99
N LEU A 53 0.15 -17.46 -23.83
CA LEU A 53 1.17 -16.49 -23.43
C LEU A 53 0.51 -15.13 -23.24
N GLU A 54 0.37 -14.69 -22.00
CA GLU A 54 -0.11 -13.34 -21.68
C GLU A 54 1.06 -12.39 -21.42
N SER A 55 1.24 -11.38 -22.28
CA SER A 55 2.13 -10.26 -22.00
C SER A 55 1.34 -9.16 -21.30
N LYS A 56 1.49 -9.02 -19.97
CA LYS A 56 1.00 -7.83 -19.27
C LYS A 56 1.96 -6.67 -19.55
N LYS A 57 1.47 -5.68 -20.30
CA LYS A 57 2.14 -4.38 -20.43
C LYS A 57 1.67 -3.50 -19.28
N PHE A 58 2.59 -3.11 -18.42
CA PHE A 58 2.37 -2.08 -17.41
C PHE A 58 3.01 -0.79 -17.90
N ASP A 59 2.33 0.34 -17.68
CA ASP A 59 2.90 1.64 -17.97
C ASP A 59 3.91 1.98 -16.87
N GLY A 60 5.20 2.07 -17.23
CA GLY A 60 6.26 2.43 -16.28
C GLY A 60 6.06 3.84 -15.70
N LYS A 61 5.46 4.76 -16.46
CA LYS A 61 5.23 6.13 -16.00
C LYS A 61 4.26 6.18 -14.82
N PHE A 62 3.25 5.31 -14.83
CA PHE A 62 2.30 5.19 -13.72
C PHE A 62 2.99 4.73 -12.43
N VAL A 63 3.94 3.80 -12.54
CA VAL A 63 4.72 3.33 -11.39
C VAL A 63 5.62 4.44 -10.87
N ASP A 64 6.29 5.18 -11.75
CA ASP A 64 7.16 6.30 -11.38
C ASP A 64 6.40 7.43 -10.67
N GLU A 65 5.16 7.72 -11.11
CA GLU A 65 4.30 8.70 -10.43
C GLU A 65 3.86 8.23 -9.05
N LEU A 66 3.53 6.94 -8.91
CA LEU A 66 3.19 6.34 -7.61
C LEU A 66 4.35 6.42 -6.62
N GLU A 67 5.57 6.08 -7.06
CA GLU A 67 6.76 6.12 -6.20
C GLU A 67 7.07 7.53 -5.69
N LYS A 68 6.85 8.56 -6.51
CA LYS A 68 6.99 9.96 -6.08
C LYS A 68 5.99 10.34 -4.98
N GLY A 69 4.78 9.79 -5.03
CA GLY A 69 3.73 10.06 -4.04
C GLY A 69 4.02 9.43 -2.67
N PHE A 70 4.69 8.28 -2.61
CA PHE A 70 4.94 7.60 -1.34
C PHE A 70 5.81 8.41 -0.37
N ASN A 71 6.81 9.15 -0.86
CA ASN A 71 7.63 9.99 0.03
C ASN A 71 6.78 11.06 0.74
N ALA A 72 5.83 11.68 0.03
CA ALA A 72 4.92 12.66 0.63
C ALA A 72 4.01 12.01 1.67
N ILE A 73 3.49 10.82 1.39
CA ILE A 73 2.65 10.05 2.32
C ILE A 73 3.44 9.65 3.57
N ASP A 74 4.68 9.17 3.41
CA ASP A 74 5.54 8.80 4.54
C ASP A 74 5.81 10.00 5.46
N GLN A 75 6.06 11.18 4.89
CA GLN A 75 6.25 12.40 5.68
C GLN A 75 5.00 12.78 6.47
N ILE A 76 3.79 12.59 5.90
CA ILE A 76 2.52 12.84 6.58
C ILE A 76 2.33 11.86 7.75
N ILE A 77 2.64 10.57 7.55
CA ILE A 77 2.50 9.55 8.59
C ILE A 77 3.46 9.82 9.75
N ILE A 78 4.72 10.19 9.46
CA ILE A 78 5.73 10.47 10.49
C ILE A 78 5.37 11.73 11.29
N ASN A 79 4.90 12.80 10.61
CA ASN A 79 4.67 14.10 11.21
C ASN A 79 3.24 14.63 10.98
N PRO A 80 2.21 14.01 11.59
CA PRO A 80 0.81 14.31 11.29
C PRO A 80 0.38 15.74 11.70
N ARG A 81 1.06 16.36 12.67
CA ARG A 81 0.72 17.70 13.17
C ARG A 81 1.32 18.85 12.36
N THR A 82 2.35 18.60 11.56
CA THR A 82 3.09 19.67 10.84
C THR A 82 2.29 20.24 9.66
N PHE A 83 1.30 19.48 9.16
CA PHE A 83 0.45 19.90 8.05
C PHE A 83 -0.78 20.70 8.47
N ILE A 84 -1.07 20.80 9.78
CA ILE A 84 -2.14 21.67 10.27
C ILE A 84 -1.61 23.09 10.19
N LYS A 85 -2.14 23.87 9.26
CA LYS A 85 -1.76 25.27 9.10
C LYS A 85 -2.38 26.07 10.25
N GLU A 86 -1.53 26.45 11.19
CA GLU A 86 -1.90 27.35 12.28
C GLU A 86 -1.81 28.80 11.79
N SER A 87 -2.95 29.47 11.65
CA SER A 87 -3.02 30.88 11.29
C SER A 87 -3.24 31.72 12.55
N PRO A 88 -2.25 32.52 13.00
CA PRO A 88 -2.43 33.43 14.12
C PRO A 88 -3.25 34.65 13.69
N GLU A 89 -4.33 34.92 14.41
CA GLU A 89 -5.22 36.05 14.16
C GLU A 89 -5.39 36.89 15.44
N LEU A 90 -5.38 38.22 15.29
CA LEU A 90 -5.63 39.13 16.40
C LEU A 90 -7.13 39.42 16.48
N VAL A 91 -7.76 38.98 17.56
CA VAL A 91 -9.21 39.09 17.75
C VAL A 91 -9.49 39.80 19.07
N GLU A 92 -10.63 40.47 19.18
CA GLU A 92 -11.14 40.98 20.45
C GLU A 92 -11.22 39.85 21.49
N ALA A 93 -10.85 40.13 22.74
CA ALA A 93 -10.71 39.13 23.80
C ALA A 93 -11.99 38.30 24.03
N GLY A 94 -13.17 38.92 23.86
CA GLY A 94 -14.46 38.25 23.99
C GLY A 94 -14.82 37.29 22.85
N LEU A 95 -14.14 37.39 21.70
CA LEU A 95 -14.37 36.55 20.52
C LEU A 95 -13.32 35.44 20.38
N ALA A 96 -12.25 35.48 21.18
CA ALA A 96 -11.21 34.47 21.16
C ALA A 96 -11.75 33.12 21.66
N LYS A 97 -11.62 32.06 20.84
CA LYS A 97 -12.09 30.71 21.21
C LYS A 97 -11.19 30.01 22.22
N LYS A 98 -9.87 30.22 22.12
CA LYS A 98 -8.87 29.57 22.97
C LYS A 98 -7.65 30.46 23.16
N ILE A 99 -7.12 30.45 24.38
CA ILE A 99 -5.90 31.14 24.78
C ILE A 99 -4.78 30.11 24.93
N ASN A 100 -3.68 30.30 24.22
CA ASN A 100 -2.50 29.43 24.27
C ASN A 100 -1.31 30.18 24.89
N ALA A 101 -0.22 29.47 25.18
CA ALA A 101 1.00 30.10 25.70
C ALA A 101 1.53 31.21 24.78
N GLN A 102 1.46 31.02 23.45
CA GLN A 102 1.84 32.05 22.48
C GLN A 102 0.94 33.30 22.58
N SER A 103 -0.35 33.14 22.87
CA SER A 103 -1.27 34.26 23.11
C SER A 103 -0.82 35.12 24.29
N ILE A 104 -0.38 34.47 25.37
CA ILE A 104 0.13 35.13 26.58
C ILE A 104 1.46 35.82 26.28
N THR A 105 2.39 35.14 25.60
CA THR A 105 3.68 35.73 25.20
C THR A 105 3.49 36.93 24.27
N HIS A 106 2.53 36.87 23.35
CA HIS A 106 2.19 37.98 22.47
C HIS A 106 1.59 39.16 23.23
N LEU A 107 0.68 38.91 24.17
CA LEU A 107 0.10 39.96 25.01
C LEU A 107 1.17 40.63 25.89
N ALA A 108 2.11 39.86 26.44
CA ALA A 108 3.20 40.37 27.25
C ALA A 108 4.16 41.26 26.45
N SER A 109 4.41 40.95 25.17
CA SER A 109 5.22 41.79 24.29
C SER A 109 4.47 43.00 23.72
N HIS A 110 3.13 42.92 23.63
CA HIS A 110 2.26 43.97 23.12
C HIS A 110 1.30 44.48 24.21
N THR A 111 1.87 45.16 25.20
CA THR A 111 1.12 45.75 26.32
C THR A 111 0.07 46.77 25.89
N GLN A 112 0.13 47.25 24.65
CA GLN A 112 -0.87 48.12 24.02
C GLN A 112 -2.26 47.46 23.94
N PHE A 113 -2.33 46.12 23.94
CA PHE A 113 -3.60 45.39 23.93
C PHE A 113 -4.13 45.09 25.34
N VAL A 114 -3.50 45.60 26.39
CA VAL A 114 -3.98 45.50 27.77
C VAL A 114 -4.88 46.70 28.08
N HIS A 115 -6.13 46.43 28.44
CA HIS A 115 -7.10 47.47 28.79
C HIS A 115 -6.93 47.93 30.24
N SER A 116 -6.87 46.98 31.17
CA SER A 116 -6.73 47.29 32.59
C SER A 116 -5.99 46.19 33.35
N VAL A 117 -5.42 46.58 34.49
CA VAL A 117 -4.83 45.66 35.45
C VAL A 117 -5.48 45.94 36.80
N ASP A 118 -6.11 44.93 37.40
CA ASP A 118 -6.71 45.03 38.72
C ASP A 118 -5.63 45.12 39.81
N GLU A 119 -5.99 45.66 40.97
CA GLU A 119 -5.12 45.72 42.16
C GLU A 119 -4.62 44.34 42.63
N LYS A 120 -5.33 43.27 42.22
CA LYS A 120 -4.95 41.87 42.48
C LYS A 120 -3.97 41.29 41.44
N GLY A 121 -3.56 42.08 40.44
CA GLY A 121 -2.65 41.66 39.38
C GLY A 121 -3.32 40.90 38.23
N ASN A 122 -4.66 40.92 38.14
CA ASN A 122 -5.38 40.34 36.99
C ASN A 122 -5.30 41.29 35.80
N VAL A 123 -5.02 40.76 34.62
CA VAL A 123 -4.89 41.55 33.38
C VAL A 123 -6.12 41.33 32.51
N THR A 124 -6.78 42.42 32.12
CA THR A 124 -7.90 42.40 31.17
C THR A 124 -7.40 42.90 29.82
N PRO A 125 -7.27 42.02 28.81
CA PRO A 125 -6.89 42.42 27.46
C PRO A 125 -8.09 42.92 26.64
N GLU A 126 -7.82 43.87 25.73
CA GLU A 126 -8.74 44.30 24.67
C GLU A 126 -8.67 43.31 23.50
N LYS A 127 -7.47 43.01 23.02
CA LYS A 127 -7.21 42.07 21.91
C LYS A 127 -6.23 40.96 22.30
N ILE A 128 -6.46 39.76 21.79
CA ILE A 128 -5.61 38.60 22.02
C ILE A 128 -5.29 37.92 20.69
N LEU A 129 -4.06 37.45 20.54
CA LEU A 129 -3.66 36.57 19.44
C LEU A 129 -4.23 35.17 19.69
N THR A 130 -5.16 34.73 18.86
CA THR A 130 -5.69 33.37 18.86
C THR A 130 -5.14 32.61 17.66
N ILE A 131 -5.08 31.29 17.78
CA ILE A 131 -4.59 30.42 16.71
C ILE A 131 -5.78 29.65 16.16
N HIS A 132 -6.09 29.89 14.89
CA HIS A 132 -7.05 29.09 14.16
C HIS A 132 -6.34 27.94 13.46
N ALA A 133 -6.75 26.71 13.77
CA ALA A 133 -6.39 25.55 12.98
C ALA A 133 -7.38 25.48 11.81
N GLU A 134 -6.89 25.71 10.58
CA GLU A 134 -7.66 25.36 9.39
C GLU A 134 -7.70 23.83 9.30
N VAL A 135 -8.91 23.25 9.43
CA VAL A 135 -9.19 21.82 9.24
C VAL A 135 -9.90 21.64 7.90
#